data_AF-A0AAU7QU47-F1
#
_entry.id   AF-A0AAU7QU47-F1
#
_cell.length_a   1.000
_cell.length_b   1.000
_cell.length_c   1.000
_cell.angle_alpha   90.00
_cell.angle_beta   90.00
_cell.angle_gamma   90.00
#
_symmetry.space_group_name_H-M   'P 1'
#
loop_
_entity.id
_entity.type
_entity.pdbx_description
1 polymer ?
#
loop_
_entity_poly.entity_id
_entity_poly.type
_entity_poly.pdbx_seq_one_letter_code
_entity_poly.pdbx_strand_id
1 'polypeptide(L)'
;MTGPAQSGEDLYAGLDERQRHELDRRCDHHPPVNLEQAERHQRWRTAVKALMAEAMRSLPSGRETSMVLTSLDDALMYGNAAIARPPMSGGRRPGH
;
A
#
# COMPACT_ATOMS: atom_id res chain seq x y z
N MET A 1 23.39 -41.69 -5.27
CA MET A 1 22.40 -40.97 -6.09
C MET A 1 21.33 -40.44 -5.14
N THR A 2 21.46 -39.19 -4.72
CA THR A 2 20.51 -38.54 -3.82
C THR A 2 19.41 -37.94 -4.70
N GLY A 3 18.18 -38.43 -4.56
CA GLY A 3 17.00 -37.92 -5.27
C GLY A 3 16.71 -36.46 -4.92
N PRO A 4 15.99 -35.72 -5.77
CA PRO A 4 15.80 -34.29 -5.59
C PRO A 4 15.00 -34.01 -4.32
N ALA A 5 15.41 -32.96 -3.61
CA ALA A 5 14.72 -32.44 -2.43
C ALA A 5 13.24 -32.20 -2.76
N GLN A 6 12.34 -32.90 -2.05
CA GLN A 6 10.94 -32.49 -1.98
C GLN A 6 10.87 -31.25 -1.09
N SER A 7 10.91 -30.07 -1.70
CA SER A 7 10.70 -28.82 -0.97
C SER A 7 10.12 -27.78 -1.92
N GLY A 8 8.82 -27.90 -2.14
CA GLY A 8 7.98 -26.89 -2.78
C GLY A 8 6.63 -26.96 -2.11
N GLU A 9 6.46 -26.24 -1.01
CA GLU A 9 5.16 -26.06 -0.38
C GLU A 9 4.25 -25.41 -1.43
N ASP A 10 3.19 -26.09 -1.86
CA ASP A 10 2.22 -25.53 -2.79
C ASP A 10 1.49 -24.38 -2.07
N LEU A 11 1.91 -23.14 -2.37
CA LEU A 11 1.38 -21.92 -1.79
C LEU A 11 -0.14 -21.77 -1.95
N TYR A 12 -0.74 -22.52 -2.89
CA TYR A 12 -2.16 -22.49 -3.18
C TYR A 12 -2.93 -23.72 -2.65
N ALA A 13 -2.27 -24.63 -1.94
CA ALA A 13 -2.89 -25.84 -1.41
C ALA A 13 -4.08 -25.50 -0.50
N GLY A 14 -5.26 -26.06 -0.83
CA GLY A 14 -6.49 -25.82 -0.07
C GLY A 14 -7.21 -24.50 -0.37
N LEU A 15 -6.71 -23.68 -1.31
CA LEU A 15 -7.38 -22.45 -1.73
C LEU A 15 -8.35 -22.70 -2.91
N ASP A 16 -9.54 -22.12 -2.80
CA ASP A 16 -10.47 -22.02 -3.92
C ASP A 16 -10.00 -20.99 -4.96
N GLU A 17 -10.64 -20.97 -6.13
CA GLU A 17 -10.26 -20.08 -7.24
C GLU A 17 -10.28 -18.60 -6.86
N ARG A 18 -11.26 -18.17 -6.06
CA ARG A 18 -11.38 -16.78 -5.62
C ARG A 18 -10.23 -16.41 -4.68
N GLN A 19 -9.87 -17.30 -3.76
CA GLN A 19 -8.79 -17.09 -2.80
C GLN A 19 -7.43 -17.00 -3.49
N ARG A 20 -7.17 -17.86 -4.50
CA ARG A 20 -5.95 -17.77 -5.31
C ARG A 20 -5.85 -16.43 -6.04
N HIS A 21 -6.92 -16.00 -6.70
CA HIS A 21 -6.96 -14.70 -7.38
C HIS A 21 -6.75 -13.52 -6.44
N GLU A 22 -7.31 -13.57 -5.23
CA GLU A 22 -7.09 -12.51 -4.23
C GLU A 22 -5.65 -12.53 -3.72
N LEU A 23 -5.02 -13.70 -3.58
CA LEU A 23 -3.62 -13.84 -3.18
C LEU A 23 -2.69 -13.20 -4.23
N ASP A 24 -2.83 -13.59 -5.49
CA ASP A 24 -2.06 -13.02 -6.61
C ASP A 24 -2.24 -11.50 -6.65
N ARG A 25 -3.50 -11.03 -6.59
CA ARG A 25 -3.80 -9.59 -6.60
C ARG A 25 -3.12 -8.84 -5.46
N ARG A 26 -2.97 -9.43 -4.28
CA ARG A 26 -2.33 -8.79 -3.11
C ARG A 26 -0.80 -8.81 -3.20
N CYS A 27 -0.25 -9.90 -3.70
CA CYS A 27 1.19 -10.17 -3.68
C CYS A 27 1.90 -9.64 -4.92
N ASP A 28 1.22 -9.57 -6.06
CA ASP A 28 1.80 -9.08 -7.29
C ASP A 28 1.95 -7.55 -7.28
N HIS A 29 3.06 -7.09 -7.84
CA HIS A 29 3.29 -5.67 -8.05
C HIS A 29 2.41 -5.16 -9.20
N HIS A 30 1.47 -4.27 -8.88
CA HIS A 30 0.64 -3.59 -9.89
C HIS A 30 1.25 -2.23 -10.24
N PRO A 31 1.82 -2.05 -11.45
CA PRO A 31 2.22 -0.73 -11.90
C PRO A 31 0.99 0.17 -12.07
N PRO A 32 1.15 1.51 -12.01
CA PRO A 32 0.06 2.43 -12.31
C PRO A 32 -0.52 2.18 -13.70
N VAL A 33 -1.85 2.18 -13.83
CA VAL A 33 -2.52 1.87 -15.10
C VAL A 33 -2.33 2.95 -16.16
N ASN A 34 -2.10 4.20 -15.74
CA ASN A 34 -1.89 5.34 -16.63
C ASN A 34 -1.10 6.46 -15.93
N LEU A 35 -0.71 7.46 -16.73
CA LEU A 35 0.06 8.61 -16.24
C LEU A 35 -0.69 9.39 -15.16
N GLU A 36 -2.01 9.57 -15.30
CA GLU A 36 -2.81 10.30 -14.31
C GLU A 36 -2.76 9.65 -12.93
N GLN A 37 -2.88 8.31 -12.86
CA GLN A 37 -2.78 7.57 -11.60
C GLN A 37 -1.36 7.69 -11.03
N ALA A 38 -0.32 7.59 -11.86
CA ALA A 38 1.06 7.76 -11.44
C ALA A 38 1.30 9.16 -10.85
N GLU A 39 0.77 10.21 -11.48
CA GLU A 39 0.85 11.57 -10.96
C GLU A 39 0.07 11.75 -9.65
N ARG A 40 -1.11 11.13 -9.51
CA ARG A 40 -1.88 11.14 -8.25
C ARG A 40 -1.06 10.52 -7.10
N HIS A 41 -0.41 9.38 -7.34
CA HIS A 41 0.52 8.78 -6.38
C HIS A 41 1.66 9.74 -6.03
N GLN A 42 2.26 10.37 -7.04
CA GLN A 42 3.38 11.29 -6.81
C GLN A 42 2.96 12.52 -5.99
N ARG A 43 1.79 13.11 -6.29
CA ARG A 43 1.23 14.22 -5.51
C ARG A 43 0.98 13.81 -4.05
N TRP A 44 0.37 12.65 -3.82
CA TRP A 44 0.10 12.14 -2.48
C TRP A 44 1.39 11.90 -1.67
N ARG A 45 2.36 11.19 -2.25
CA ARG A 45 3.66 10.93 -1.62
C ARG A 45 4.38 12.23 -1.26
N THR A 46 4.35 13.21 -2.16
CA THR A 46 4.98 14.52 -1.93
C THR A 46 4.33 15.26 -0.76
N ALA A 47 3.00 15.26 -0.67
CA ALA A 47 2.27 15.89 0.42
C ALA A 47 2.59 15.25 1.79
N VAL A 48 2.54 13.91 1.89
CA VAL A 48 2.84 13.22 3.15
C VAL A 48 4.30 13.42 3.55
N LYS A 49 5.24 13.35 2.58
CA LYS A 49 6.66 13.63 2.83
C LYS A 49 6.89 15.03 3.39
N ALA A 50 6.19 16.04 2.88
CA ALA A 50 6.28 17.40 3.39
C ALA A 50 5.84 17.50 4.86
N LEU A 51 4.74 16.82 5.22
CA LEU A 51 4.24 16.79 6.59
C LEU A 51 5.15 16.01 7.54
N MET A 52 5.71 14.87 7.11
CA MET A 52 6.72 14.14 7.89
C MET A 52 7.95 15.02 8.14
N ALA A 53 8.43 15.73 7.11
CA ALA A 53 9.56 16.63 7.24
C ALA A 53 9.27 17.79 8.21
N GLU A 54 8.03 18.28 8.24
CA GLU A 54 7.59 19.28 9.22
C GLU A 54 7.55 18.71 10.63
N ALA A 55 6.99 17.52 10.83
CA ALA A 55 7.00 16.85 12.13
C ALA A 55 8.43 16.67 12.67
N MET A 56 9.38 16.27 11.83
CA MET A 56 10.79 16.12 12.20
C MET A 56 11.49 17.44 12.59
N ARG A 57 11.08 18.58 12.01
CA ARG A 57 11.64 19.90 12.34
C ARG A 57 11.03 20.51 13.60
N SER A 58 9.73 20.31 13.78
CA SER A 58 8.93 21.10 14.71
C SER A 58 8.58 20.37 16.01
N LEU A 59 8.60 19.03 16.02
CA LEU A 59 8.30 18.24 17.21
C LEU A 59 9.59 17.82 17.94
N PRO A 60 9.62 17.84 19.29
CA PRO A 60 10.74 17.28 20.04
C PRO A 60 10.95 15.81 19.72
N SER A 61 12.21 15.35 19.70
CA SER A 61 12.50 13.92 19.55
C SER A 61 11.93 13.14 20.73
N GLY A 62 11.11 12.13 20.46
CA GLY A 62 10.46 11.34 21.50
C GLY A 62 9.48 10.32 20.95
N ARG A 63 8.81 9.60 21.86
CA ARG A 63 7.82 8.57 21.53
C ARG A 63 6.68 9.14 20.69
N GLU A 64 6.19 10.31 21.05
CA GLU A 64 5.06 10.98 20.41
C GLU A 64 5.38 11.32 18.94
N THR A 65 6.57 11.85 18.67
CA THR A 65 7.02 12.14 17.30
C THR A 65 7.16 10.86 16.47
N SER A 66 7.67 9.77 17.06
CA SER A 66 7.67 8.46 16.40
C SER A 66 6.25 7.99 16.07
N MET A 67 5.29 8.14 16.99
CA MET A 67 3.89 7.78 16.73
C MET A 67 3.25 8.65 15.63
N VAL A 68 3.59 9.93 15.57
CA VAL A 68 3.17 10.82 14.48
C VAL A 68 3.71 10.30 13.15
N LEU A 69 5.01 10.00 13.07
CA LEU A 69 5.62 9.47 11.84
C LEU A 69 5.00 8.13 11.43
N THR A 70 4.77 7.21 12.36
CA THR A 70 4.07 5.93 12.08
C THR A 70 2.65 6.18 11.55
N SER A 71 1.92 7.12 12.11
CA SER A 71 0.57 7.46 11.63
C SER A 71 0.60 8.06 10.22
N LEU A 72 1.66 8.82 9.89
CA LEU A 72 1.88 9.33 8.54
C LEU A 72 2.30 8.24 7.55
N ASP A 73 3.03 7.22 7.99
CA ASP A 73 3.32 6.03 7.18
C ASP A 73 2.04 5.26 6.84
N ASP A 74 1.14 5.08 7.82
CA ASP A 74 -0.18 4.49 7.59
C ASP A 74 -0.98 5.33 6.58
N ALA A 75 -1.01 6.65 6.76
CA ALA A 75 -1.67 7.54 5.80
C ALA A 75 -1.07 7.41 4.39
N LEU A 76 0.27 7.35 4.28
CA LEU A 76 0.97 7.13 3.02
C LEU A 76 0.53 5.83 2.35
N MET A 77 0.53 4.73 3.10
CA MET A 77 0.15 3.40 2.63
C MET A 77 -1.31 3.38 2.17
N TYR A 78 -2.25 3.77 3.02
CA TYR A 78 -3.68 3.72 2.71
C TYR A 78 -4.07 4.69 1.60
N GLY A 79 -3.47 5.89 1.53
CA GLY A 79 -3.74 6.83 0.46
C GLY A 79 -3.25 6.32 -0.90
N ASN A 80 -2.08 5.68 -0.96
CA ASN A 80 -1.64 5.00 -2.19
C ASN A 80 -2.59 3.85 -2.57
N ALA A 81 -3.01 3.03 -1.60
CA ALA A 81 -3.95 1.95 -1.85
C ALA A 81 -5.31 2.48 -2.35
N ALA A 82 -5.78 3.62 -1.85
CA ALA A 82 -7.01 4.26 -2.32
C ALA A 82 -6.89 4.75 -3.77
N ILE A 83 -5.72 5.27 -4.18
CA ILE A 83 -5.46 5.69 -5.57
C ILE A 83 -5.39 4.47 -6.51
N ALA A 84 -4.87 3.33 -6.04
CA ALA A 84 -4.73 2.10 -6.80
C ALA A 84 -6.07 1.39 -7.07
N ARG A 85 -7.10 1.65 -6.25
CA ARG A 85 -8.39 0.95 -6.33
C ARG A 85 -9.37 1.66 -7.29
N PRO A 86 -10.23 0.90 -7.98
CA PRO A 86 -11.39 1.46 -8.68
C PRO A 86 -12.29 2.24 -7.71
N PRO A 87 -13.04 3.25 -8.18
CA PRO A 87 -14.06 3.91 -7.38
C PRO A 87 -15.03 2.86 -6.80
N MET A 88 -15.30 2.93 -5.49
CA MET A 88 -16.35 2.10 -4.89
C MET A 88 -17.70 2.49 -5.50
N SER A 89 -18.50 1.51 -5.92
CA SER A 89 -19.89 1.76 -6.32
C SER A 89 -20.66 2.35 -5.14
N GLY A 90 -21.16 3.58 -5.28
CA GLY A 90 -21.83 4.31 -4.19
C GLY A 90 -20.88 4.97 -3.18
N GLY A 91 -19.57 5.05 -3.48
CA GLY A 91 -18.61 5.80 -2.66
C GLY A 91 -18.92 7.30 -2.62
N ARG A 92 -18.46 7.96 -1.56
CA ARG A 92 -18.63 9.42 -1.41
C ARG A 92 -17.96 10.14 -2.57
N ARG A 93 -18.69 11.05 -3.22
CA ARG A 93 -18.16 11.82 -4.35
C ARG A 93 -17.00 12.69 -3.88
N PRO A 94 -15.93 12.84 -4.67
CA PRO A 94 -14.87 13.78 -4.33
C PRO A 94 -15.46 15.19 -4.16
N GLY A 95 -15.13 15.85 -3.04
CA GLY A 95 -15.61 17.20 -2.71
C GLY A 95 -16.77 17.27 -1.70
N HIS A 96 -17.20 16.14 -1.12
CA HIS A 96 -18.24 16.08 -0.09
C HIS A 96 -17.84 15.16 1.06
#